data_AF-A0AAE8N2H8-F1
#
_entry.id   AF-A0AAE8N2H8-F1
#
_cell.length_a   1.000
_cell.length_b   1.000
_cell.length_c   1.000
_cell.angle_alpha   90.00
_cell.angle_beta   90.00
_cell.angle_gamma   90.00
#
_symmetry.space_group_name_H-M   'P 1'
#
loop_
_entity.id
_entity.type
_entity.pdbx_description
1 polymer ?
#
loop_
_entity_poly.entity_id
_entity_poly.type
_entity_poly.pdbx_seq_one_letter_code
_entity_poly.pdbx_strand_id
1 'polypeptide(L)'
;MALLGQQYSGTPTESPAWWASLNAVLAITQRRRAEISQDPSADEDLAWCYAANALGTTLDILMRNTQLLSVQALLSIAWFFIGTPNPQPSFMLVGNALRLAHSIGLHRANHGSASWDSIELYMRRKVFWIALSLDRELCLRTGRPPAHDLHHFQVDMPSDSLDDTEFVPAEMAPD
;
A
#
# COMPACT_ATOMS: atom_id res chain seq x y z
N MET A 1 12.40 7.50 -5.34
CA MET A 1 13.45 8.23 -4.58
C MET A 1 13.10 9.70 -4.29
N ALA A 2 12.31 10.40 -5.12
CA ALA A 2 12.01 11.83 -4.92
C ALA A 2 11.36 12.18 -3.56
N LEU A 3 10.34 11.43 -3.12
CA LEU A 3 9.65 11.69 -1.84
C LEU A 3 10.55 11.47 -0.61
N LEU A 4 11.46 10.49 -0.66
CA LEU A 4 12.42 10.26 0.42
C LEU A 4 13.44 11.39 0.51
N GLY A 5 13.96 11.84 -0.64
CA GLY A 5 14.86 13.01 -0.69
C GLY A 5 14.18 14.28 -0.17
N GLN A 6 12.90 14.48 -0.50
CA GLN A 6 12.10 15.59 0.02
C GLN A 6 11.83 15.46 1.53
N GLN A 7 11.65 14.26 2.07
CA GLN A 7 11.43 14.07 3.51
C GLN A 7 12.61 14.60 4.35
N TYR A 8 13.82 14.51 3.81
CA TYR A 8 15.04 15.02 4.45
C TYR A 8 15.47 16.38 3.88
N SER A 9 14.66 17.01 3.03
CA SER A 9 14.85 18.42 2.70
C SER A 9 14.32 19.29 3.84
N GLY A 10 14.75 20.55 3.91
CA GLY A 10 14.18 21.52 4.86
C GLY A 10 12.70 21.86 4.62
N THR A 11 12.04 21.18 3.66
CA THR A 11 10.65 21.35 3.24
C THR A 11 9.97 19.99 3.06
N PRO A 12 9.76 19.23 4.15
CA PRO A 12 9.17 17.91 4.10
C PRO A 12 7.75 17.96 3.53
N THR A 13 7.33 16.87 2.89
CA THR A 13 5.97 16.76 2.34
C THR A 13 4.94 16.63 3.47
N GLU A 14 3.85 17.40 3.38
CA GLU A 14 2.75 17.37 4.35
C GLU A 14 1.73 16.25 4.10
N SER A 15 2.05 15.29 3.23
CA SER A 15 1.13 14.22 2.82
C SER A 15 0.96 13.16 3.93
N PRO A 16 -0.26 12.98 4.49
CA PRO A 16 -0.50 11.95 5.50
C PRO A 16 -0.27 10.53 4.96
N ALA A 17 -0.59 10.32 3.68
CA ALA A 17 -0.39 9.05 2.99
C ALA A 17 1.10 8.71 2.81
N TRP A 18 1.93 9.72 2.53
CA TRP A 18 3.38 9.55 2.48
C TRP A 18 3.95 9.19 3.86
N TRP A 19 3.59 9.96 4.89
CA TRP A 19 4.05 9.70 6.26
C TRP A 19 3.67 8.30 6.73
N ALA A 20 2.43 7.88 6.47
CA ALA A 20 1.97 6.52 6.74
C ALA A 20 2.78 5.47 5.99
N SER A 21 3.01 5.67 4.68
CA SER A 21 3.75 4.71 3.86
C SER A 21 5.18 4.53 4.36
N LEU A 22 5.87 5.63 4.67
CA LEU A 22 7.23 5.60 5.22
C LEU A 22 7.28 4.82 6.54
N ASN A 23 6.42 5.17 7.50
CA ASN A 23 6.38 4.51 8.80
C ASN A 23 5.94 3.04 8.66
N ALA A 24 4.99 2.71 7.80
CA ALA A 24 4.56 1.33 7.58
C ALA A 24 5.70 0.46 6.99
N VAL A 25 6.48 0.98 6.03
CA VAL A 25 7.64 0.28 5.47
C VAL A 25 8.72 0.07 6.54
N LEU A 26 9.00 1.07 7.37
CA LEU A 26 9.93 0.92 8.51
C LEU A 26 9.43 -0.11 9.51
N ALA A 27 8.14 -0.10 9.84
CA ALA A 27 7.52 -1.07 10.73
C ALA A 27 7.65 -2.51 10.21
N ILE A 28 7.34 -2.73 8.92
CA ILE A 28 7.48 -4.05 8.28
C ILE A 28 8.94 -4.49 8.28
N THR A 29 9.87 -3.58 7.96
CA THR A 29 11.31 -3.87 7.93
C THR A 29 11.83 -4.26 9.31
N GLN A 30 11.47 -3.50 10.35
CA GLN A 30 11.89 -3.81 11.72
C GLN A 30 11.29 -5.11 12.23
N ARG A 31 10.03 -5.43 11.90
CA ARG A 31 9.48 -6.76 12.21
C ARG A 31 10.28 -7.87 11.53
N ARG A 32 10.60 -7.72 10.24
CA ARG A 32 11.40 -8.73 9.52
C ARG A 32 12.78 -8.92 10.14
N ARG A 33 13.38 -7.86 10.69
CA ARG A 33 14.63 -7.97 11.46
C ARG A 33 14.42 -8.71 12.78
N ALA A 34 13.37 -8.39 13.53
CA ALA A 34 13.02 -9.11 14.75
C ALA A 34 12.81 -10.62 14.50
N GLU A 35 12.17 -11.00 13.39
CA GLU A 35 11.97 -12.41 13.01
C GLU A 35 13.28 -13.20 12.79
N ILE A 36 14.37 -12.50 12.43
CA ILE A 36 15.68 -13.12 12.12
C ILE A 36 16.69 -12.90 13.27
N SER A 37 16.45 -11.94 14.16
CA SER A 37 17.35 -11.57 15.26
C SER A 37 17.38 -12.65 16.36
N GLN A 38 18.54 -12.78 17.02
CA GLN A 38 18.68 -13.59 18.24
C GLN A 38 18.11 -12.88 19.48
N ASP A 39 18.07 -11.55 19.46
CA ASP A 39 17.42 -10.70 20.46
C ASP A 39 16.39 -9.80 19.75
N PRO A 40 15.14 -10.27 19.65
CA PRO A 40 14.11 -9.60 18.84
C PRO A 40 13.44 -8.42 19.55
N SER A 41 13.65 -8.26 20.86
CA SER A 41 12.84 -7.39 21.72
C SER A 41 12.85 -5.91 21.28
N ALA A 42 14.04 -5.34 21.10
CA ALA A 42 14.20 -3.95 20.69
C ALA A 42 13.69 -3.67 19.27
N ASP A 43 13.89 -4.61 18.34
CA ASP A 43 13.40 -4.48 16.96
C ASP A 43 11.87 -4.57 16.91
N GLU A 44 11.26 -5.42 17.74
CA GLU A 44 9.81 -5.54 17.85
C GLU A 44 9.19 -4.26 18.42
N ASP A 45 9.74 -3.71 19.50
CA ASP A 45 9.28 -2.45 20.08
C ASP A 45 9.36 -1.29 19.06
N LEU A 46 10.45 -1.24 18.30
CA LEU A 46 10.63 -0.21 17.27
C LEU A 46 9.66 -0.42 16.09
N ALA A 47 9.39 -1.68 15.70
CA ALA A 47 8.40 -2.00 14.68
C ALA A 47 7.00 -1.51 15.09
N TRP A 48 6.61 -1.71 16.35
CA TRP A 48 5.34 -1.22 16.89
C TRP A 48 5.28 0.31 16.99
N CYS A 49 6.37 0.98 17.37
CA CYS A 49 6.45 2.44 17.35
C CYS A 49 6.16 3.00 15.95
N TYR A 50 6.79 2.46 14.92
CA TYR A 50 6.55 2.88 13.54
C TYR A 50 5.12 2.54 13.08
N ALA A 51 4.58 1.38 13.45
CA ALA A 51 3.20 1.03 13.13
C ALA A 51 2.19 1.99 13.80
N ALA A 52 2.44 2.41 15.05
CA ALA A 52 1.63 3.39 15.75
C ALA A 52 1.66 4.76 15.04
N ASN A 53 2.83 5.22 14.60
CA ASN A 53 2.96 6.45 13.81
C ASN A 53 2.17 6.39 12.50
N ALA A 54 2.22 5.25 11.79
CA ALA A 54 1.48 5.06 10.55
C ALA A 54 -0.04 5.00 10.80
N LEU A 55 -0.47 4.31 11.87
CA LEU A 55 -1.88 4.26 12.27
C LEU A 55 -2.43 5.63 12.64
N GLY A 56 -1.63 6.49 13.28
CA GLY A 56 -2.01 7.82 13.70
C GLY A 56 -2.53 8.72 12.57
N THR A 57 -2.14 8.48 11.31
CA THR A 57 -2.60 9.26 10.15
C THR A 57 -3.75 8.59 9.38
N THR A 58 -4.25 7.44 9.84
CA THR A 58 -5.30 6.68 9.15
C THR A 58 -6.56 7.53 8.92
N LEU A 59 -7.02 8.28 9.92
CA LEU A 59 -8.22 9.11 9.78
C LEU A 59 -8.01 10.26 8.78
N ASP A 60 -6.84 10.89 8.76
CA ASP A 60 -6.52 11.91 7.77
C ASP A 60 -6.54 11.33 6.35
N ILE A 61 -6.01 10.11 6.17
CA ILE A 61 -6.04 9.41 4.87
C ILE A 61 -7.47 9.10 4.42
N LEU A 62 -8.35 8.72 5.36
CA LEU A 62 -9.74 8.37 5.06
C LEU A 62 -10.63 9.60 4.78
N MET A 63 -10.34 10.74 5.41
CA MET A 63 -11.24 11.91 5.40
C MET A 63 -10.79 13.03 4.45
N ARG A 64 -9.55 12.99 3.95
CA ARG A 64 -9.01 14.01 3.03
C ARG A 64 -9.03 13.52 1.58
N ASN A 65 -8.49 14.34 0.68
CA ASN A 65 -8.39 14.00 -0.74
C ASN A 65 -7.66 12.67 -0.93
N THR A 66 -8.32 11.73 -1.62
CA THR A 66 -7.82 10.37 -1.81
C THR A 66 -7.01 10.28 -3.10
N GLN A 67 -5.84 9.63 -3.03
CA GLN A 67 -4.97 9.37 -4.16
C GLN A 67 -4.47 7.92 -4.13
N LEU A 68 -3.77 7.47 -5.18
CA LEU A 68 -3.22 6.11 -5.24
C LEU A 68 -2.36 5.78 -4.01
N LEU A 69 -1.52 6.74 -3.57
CA LEU A 69 -0.69 6.60 -2.38
C LEU A 69 -1.51 6.41 -1.09
N SER A 70 -2.73 6.95 -1.01
CA SER A 70 -3.64 6.74 0.13
C SER A 70 -4.05 5.27 0.24
N VAL A 71 -4.36 4.64 -0.89
CA VAL A 71 -4.69 3.21 -0.95
C VAL A 71 -3.47 2.36 -0.58
N GLN A 72 -2.31 2.67 -1.16
CA GLN A 72 -1.05 1.98 -0.87
C GLN A 72 -0.67 2.09 0.61
N ALA A 73 -0.84 3.27 1.22
CA ALA A 73 -0.56 3.50 2.63
C ALA A 73 -1.42 2.59 3.52
N LEU A 74 -2.75 2.57 3.32
CA LEU A 74 -3.64 1.70 4.10
C LEU A 74 -3.30 0.22 3.92
N LEU A 75 -2.99 -0.22 2.69
CA LEU A 75 -2.58 -1.61 2.44
C LEU A 75 -1.25 -1.95 3.12
N SER A 76 -0.31 -1.01 3.18
CA SER A 76 0.98 -1.19 3.86
C SER A 76 0.79 -1.32 5.38
N ILE A 77 -0.06 -0.49 5.99
CA ILE A 77 -0.42 -0.63 7.40
C ILE A 77 -1.13 -1.96 7.63
N ALA A 78 -2.07 -2.34 6.76
CA ALA A 78 -2.78 -3.62 6.86
C ALA A 78 -1.82 -4.81 6.81
N TRP A 79 -0.83 -4.78 5.91
CA TRP A 79 0.18 -5.82 5.76
C TRP A 79 0.99 -6.01 7.04
N PHE A 80 1.30 -4.92 7.77
CA PHE A 80 1.87 -5.03 9.10
C PHE A 80 0.94 -5.84 10.03
N PHE A 81 -0.36 -5.57 10.07
CA PHE A 81 -1.28 -6.29 10.95
C PHE A 81 -1.56 -7.74 10.53
N ILE A 82 -1.41 -8.10 9.25
CA ILE A 82 -1.52 -9.50 8.79
C ILE A 82 -0.50 -10.41 9.49
N GLY A 83 0.68 -9.88 9.83
CA GLY A 83 1.72 -10.59 10.58
C GLY A 83 1.44 -10.76 12.08
N THR A 84 0.28 -10.29 12.58
CA THR A 84 -0.08 -10.35 14.01
C THR A 84 -1.20 -11.35 14.27
N PRO A 85 -1.35 -11.86 15.51
CA PRO A 85 -2.43 -12.81 15.83
C PRO A 85 -3.85 -12.25 15.69
N ASN A 86 -4.03 -10.93 15.77
CA ASN A 86 -5.34 -10.29 15.69
C ASN A 86 -5.67 -9.87 14.24
N PRO A 87 -6.64 -10.52 13.56
CA PRO A 87 -6.99 -10.18 12.18
C PRO A 87 -7.89 -8.94 12.06
N GLN A 88 -8.43 -8.40 13.16
CA GLN A 88 -9.39 -7.30 13.11
C GLN A 88 -8.83 -6.02 12.46
N PRO A 89 -7.61 -5.55 12.79
CA PRO A 89 -7.07 -4.33 12.19
C PRO A 89 -6.81 -4.49 10.70
N SER A 90 -6.21 -5.60 10.26
CA SER A 90 -5.96 -5.85 8.84
C SER A 90 -7.26 -5.96 8.04
N PHE A 91 -8.27 -6.65 8.57
CA PHE A 91 -9.60 -6.73 7.95
C PHE A 91 -10.21 -5.33 7.74
N MET A 92 -10.20 -4.48 8.76
CA MET A 92 -10.74 -3.12 8.64
C MET A 92 -9.93 -2.25 7.68
N LEU A 93 -8.60 -2.30 7.75
CA LEU A 93 -7.72 -1.49 6.91
C LEU A 93 -7.82 -1.87 5.43
N VAL A 94 -7.89 -3.17 5.09
CA VAL A 94 -8.08 -3.64 3.71
C VAL A 94 -9.45 -3.24 3.17
N GLY A 95 -10.52 -3.40 3.95
CA GLY A 95 -11.86 -2.97 3.53
C GLY A 95 -11.94 -1.46 3.28
N ASN A 96 -11.27 -0.65 4.10
CA ASN A 96 -11.14 0.79 3.87
C ASN A 96 -10.29 1.12 2.64
N ALA A 97 -9.18 0.39 2.41
CA ALA A 97 -8.36 0.55 1.21
C ALA A 97 -9.17 0.25 -0.06
N LEU A 98 -10.01 -0.79 -0.07
CA LEU A 98 -10.95 -1.08 -1.16
C LEU A 98 -11.97 0.05 -1.36
N ARG A 99 -12.51 0.62 -0.28
CA ARG A 99 -13.42 1.77 -0.37
C ARG A 99 -12.72 2.99 -1.02
N LEU A 100 -11.47 3.27 -0.66
CA LEU A 100 -10.66 4.33 -1.28
C LEU A 100 -10.31 4.00 -2.74
N ALA A 101 -10.00 2.74 -3.04
CA ALA A 101 -9.76 2.29 -4.42
C ALA A 101 -11.01 2.50 -5.30
N HIS A 102 -12.21 2.28 -4.75
CA HIS A 102 -13.46 2.60 -5.42
C HIS A 102 -13.66 4.10 -5.64
N SER A 103 -13.38 4.93 -4.63
CA SER A 103 -13.60 6.39 -4.73
C SER A 103 -12.73 7.04 -5.82
N ILE A 104 -11.52 6.53 -6.05
CA ILE A 104 -10.63 7.01 -7.12
C ILE A 104 -10.73 6.20 -8.43
N GLY A 105 -11.69 5.27 -8.50
CA GLY A 105 -12.04 4.56 -9.74
C GLY A 105 -11.15 3.39 -10.15
N LEU A 106 -10.35 2.81 -9.24
CA LEU A 106 -9.40 1.73 -9.59
C LEU A 106 -10.07 0.43 -10.08
N HIS A 107 -11.36 0.24 -9.83
CA HIS A 107 -12.15 -0.95 -10.21
C HIS A 107 -12.65 -0.94 -11.67
N ARG A 108 -12.37 0.12 -12.43
CA ARG A 108 -12.91 0.37 -13.78
C ARG A 108 -11.80 0.28 -14.83
N ALA A 109 -12.08 -0.33 -15.98
CA ALA A 109 -11.09 -0.56 -17.05
C ALA A 109 -10.48 0.73 -17.61
N ASN A 110 -11.30 1.78 -17.74
CA ASN A 110 -11.01 2.92 -18.61
C ASN A 110 -11.04 4.27 -17.88
N HIS A 111 -10.83 4.30 -16.56
CA HIS A 111 -10.86 5.59 -15.85
C HIS A 111 -9.57 6.39 -16.07
N GLY A 112 -9.60 7.29 -17.06
CA GLY A 112 -8.49 8.20 -17.36
C GLY A 112 -7.34 7.55 -18.13
N SER A 113 -7.54 6.40 -18.77
CA SER A 113 -6.50 5.70 -19.55
C SER A 113 -5.87 6.55 -20.66
N ALA A 114 -6.57 7.59 -21.13
CA ALA A 114 -6.03 8.54 -22.10
C ALA A 114 -5.06 9.59 -21.49
N SER A 115 -5.01 9.75 -20.17
CA SER A 115 -4.22 10.78 -19.47
C SER A 115 -3.10 10.24 -18.58
N TRP A 116 -3.08 8.94 -18.29
CA TRP A 116 -2.06 8.35 -17.43
C TRP A 116 -0.94 7.73 -18.26
N ASP A 117 0.29 7.84 -17.76
CA ASP A 117 1.43 7.09 -18.28
C ASP A 117 1.25 5.58 -18.04
N SER A 118 1.92 4.75 -18.84
CA SER A 118 1.84 3.27 -18.79
C SER A 118 2.16 2.73 -17.39
N ILE A 119 3.15 3.33 -16.73
CA ILE A 119 3.61 2.96 -15.38
C ILE A 119 2.53 3.23 -14.34
N GLU A 120 1.91 4.42 -14.38
CA GLU A 120 0.83 4.80 -13.44
C GLU A 120 -0.38 3.87 -13.62
N LEU A 121 -0.72 3.54 -14.86
CA LEU A 121 -1.80 2.59 -15.16
C LEU A 121 -1.49 1.18 -14.64
N TYR A 122 -0.25 0.71 -14.78
CA TYR A 122 0.19 -0.56 -14.19
C TYR A 122 0.08 -0.55 -12.68
N MET A 123 0.60 0.49 -12.01
CA MET A 123 0.58 0.59 -10.54
C MET A 123 -0.85 0.62 -10.00
N ARG A 124 -1.76 1.35 -10.66
CA ARG A 124 -3.19 1.37 -10.31
C ARG A 124 -3.83 0.00 -10.37
N ARG A 125 -3.60 -0.75 -11.46
CA ARG A 125 -4.10 -2.12 -11.62
C ARG A 125 -3.51 -3.04 -10.54
N LYS A 126 -2.20 -3.00 -10.35
CA LYS A 126 -1.49 -3.81 -9.35
C LYS A 126 -2.00 -3.57 -7.94
N VAL A 127 -2.16 -2.30 -7.54
CA VAL A 127 -2.67 -1.94 -6.21
C VAL A 127 -4.11 -2.44 -6.00
N PHE A 128 -4.96 -2.34 -7.02
CA PHE A 128 -6.32 -2.88 -6.94
C PHE A 128 -6.32 -4.40 -6.72
N TRP A 129 -5.51 -5.14 -7.49
CA TRP A 129 -5.39 -6.59 -7.35
C TRP A 129 -4.79 -7.03 -6.02
N ILE A 130 -3.81 -6.28 -5.47
CA ILE A 130 -3.28 -6.51 -4.12
C ILE A 130 -4.40 -6.34 -3.09
N ALA A 131 -5.17 -5.25 -3.16
CA ALA A 131 -6.27 -5.00 -2.23
C ALA A 131 -7.33 -6.12 -2.27
N LEU A 132 -7.74 -6.53 -3.48
CA LEU A 132 -8.71 -7.61 -3.67
C LEU A 132 -8.19 -8.94 -3.13
N SER A 133 -6.94 -9.30 -3.45
CA SER A 133 -6.33 -10.56 -3.00
C SER A 133 -6.23 -10.63 -1.47
N LEU A 134 -5.83 -9.53 -0.84
CA LEU A 134 -5.75 -9.44 0.62
C LEU A 134 -7.12 -9.55 1.29
N ASP A 135 -8.14 -8.91 0.74
CA ASP A 135 -9.51 -9.00 1.24
C ASP A 135 -10.00 -10.45 1.21
N ARG A 136 -9.74 -11.15 0.10
CA ARG A 136 -10.12 -12.57 -0.04
C ARG A 136 -9.41 -13.47 0.93
N GLU A 137 -8.10 -13.34 1.05
CA GLU A 137 -7.31 -14.13 1.99
C GLU A 137 -7.81 -13.95 3.43
N LEU A 138 -8.05 -12.70 3.84
CA LEU A 138 -8.56 -12.40 5.18
C LEU A 138 -9.98 -12.95 5.40
N CYS A 139 -10.85 -12.82 4.40
CA CYS A 139 -12.22 -13.33 4.45
C CYS A 139 -12.27 -14.85 4.53
N LEU A 140 -11.43 -15.55 3.75
CA LEU A 140 -11.29 -17.01 3.80
C LEU A 140 -10.79 -17.47 5.16
N ARG A 141 -9.76 -16.81 5.71
CA ARG A 141 -9.19 -17.16 7.03
C ARG A 141 -10.16 -16.91 8.19
N THR A 142 -11.05 -15.93 8.06
CA THR A 142 -11.94 -15.49 9.16
C THR A 142 -13.40 -15.91 8.99
N GLY A 143 -13.77 -16.51 7.86
CA GLY A 143 -15.16 -16.86 7.52
C GLY A 143 -16.07 -15.66 7.27
N ARG A 144 -15.50 -14.46 7.05
CA ARG A 144 -16.24 -13.22 6.82
C ARG A 144 -16.52 -13.01 5.32
N PRO A 145 -17.56 -12.27 4.94
CA PRO A 145 -17.81 -11.95 3.54
C PRO A 145 -16.81 -10.90 3.01
N PRO A 146 -16.30 -11.05 1.77
CA PRO A 146 -15.49 -10.05 1.08
C PRO A 146 -16.19 -8.71 0.91
N ALA A 147 -15.40 -7.64 0.87
CA ALA A 147 -15.89 -6.27 0.66
C ALA A 147 -16.27 -5.97 -0.80
N HIS A 148 -15.76 -6.74 -1.76
CA HIS A 148 -16.04 -6.59 -3.19
C HIS A 148 -16.36 -7.92 -3.87
N ASP A 149 -17.29 -7.93 -4.83
CA ASP A 149 -17.66 -9.11 -5.62
C ASP A 149 -16.66 -9.36 -6.77
N LEU A 150 -16.33 -10.63 -7.07
CA LEU A 150 -15.41 -10.97 -8.18
C LEU A 150 -15.96 -10.56 -9.54
N HIS A 151 -17.27 -10.48 -9.68
CA HIS A 151 -17.91 -10.21 -10.97
C HIS A 151 -18.11 -8.71 -11.22
N HIS A 152 -17.80 -7.85 -10.24
CA HIS A 152 -18.15 -6.43 -10.27
C HIS A 152 -16.92 -5.51 -10.43
N PHE A 153 -15.92 -5.92 -11.19
CA PHE A 153 -14.81 -5.05 -11.59
C PHE A 153 -14.39 -5.33 -13.04
N GLN A 154 -13.77 -4.33 -13.67
CA GLN A 154 -13.33 -4.40 -15.06
C GLN A 154 -11.83 -4.09 -15.09
N VAL A 155 -11.02 -4.88 -14.40
CA VAL A 155 -9.58 -4.63 -14.28
C VAL A 155 -8.87 -5.88 -14.71
N ASP A 156 -8.14 -5.79 -15.81
CA ASP A 156 -7.33 -6.91 -16.29
C ASP A 156 -6.26 -7.27 -15.26
N MET A 157 -5.88 -8.54 -15.22
CA MET A 157 -4.74 -9.00 -14.43
C MET A 157 -3.50 -8.19 -14.81
N PRO A 158 -2.67 -7.73 -13.85
CA PRO A 158 -1.42 -7.05 -14.18
C PRO A 158 -0.53 -8.02 -14.97
N SER A 159 0.13 -7.55 -16.03
CA SER A 159 1.12 -8.36 -16.74
C SER A 159 2.31 -8.68 -15.82
N ASP A 160 2.88 -9.88 -15.97
CA ASP A 160 4.07 -10.31 -15.22
C ASP A 160 5.30 -9.44 -15.53
N SER A 161 5.32 -8.80 -16.71
CA SER A 161 6.38 -7.90 -17.14
C SER A 161 5.96 -6.43 -17.02
N LEU A 162 6.52 -5.73 -16.04
CA LEU A 162 7.27 -4.52 -16.38
C LEU A 162 8.72 -4.95 -16.27
N ASP A 163 9.44 -4.94 -17.37
CA ASP A 163 10.86 -5.25 -17.36
C ASP A 163 11.53 -4.28 -16.38
N ASP A 164 12.23 -4.79 -15.35
CA ASP A 164 12.91 -3.97 -14.34
C ASP A 164 14.00 -3.05 -14.94
N THR A 165 14.20 -3.11 -16.26
CA THR A 165 15.09 -2.26 -17.06
C THR A 165 14.45 -0.93 -17.49
N GLU A 166 13.12 -0.76 -17.44
CA GLU A 166 12.46 0.53 -17.70
C GLU A 166 12.62 1.54 -16.53
N PHE A 167 13.24 1.13 -15.42
CA PHE A 167 13.54 2.00 -14.28
C PHE A 167 14.80 2.89 -14.47
N VAL A 168 15.44 2.84 -15.64
CA VAL A 168 16.52 3.75 -16.03
C VAL A 168 15.95 4.80 -16.99
N PRO A 169 15.96 6.10 -16.64
CA PRO A 169 15.69 7.16 -17.62
C PRO A 169 16.60 6.91 -18.82
N ALA A 170 16.08 7.02 -20.05
CA ALA A 170 16.85 6.77 -21.29
C ALA A 170 18.19 7.54 -21.40
N GLU A 171 18.43 8.50 -20.51
CA GLU A 171 19.67 9.24 -20.32
C GLU A 171 20.81 8.46 -19.62
N MET A 172 20.56 7.24 -19.11
CA MET A 172 21.53 6.46 -18.33
C MET A 172 21.79 5.04 -18.85
N ALA A 173 21.32 4.69 -20.04
CA ALA A 173 21.73 3.44 -20.69
C ALA A 173 23.15 3.60 -21.27
N PRO A 174 24.11 2.71 -20.95
CA PRO A 174 25.41 2.73 -21.62
C PRO A 174 25.25 2.33 -23.09
N ASP A 175 25.98 3.02 -23.97
CA ASP A 175 26.10 2.71 -25.41
C ASP A 175 26.51 1.24 -25.69
#